data_AF-A0A5N0E8A8-F1
#
_entry.id   AF-A0A5N0E8A8-F1
#
_cell.length_a   1.000
_cell.length_b   1.000
_cell.length_c   1.000
_cell.angle_alpha   90.00
_cell.angle_beta   90.00
_cell.angle_gamma   90.00
#
_symmetry.space_group_name_H-M   'P 1'
#
loop_
_entity.id
_entity.type
_entity.pdbx_description
1 polymer ?
#
loop_
_entity_poly.entity_id
_entity_poly.type
_entity_poly.pdbx_seq_one_letter_code
_entity_poly.pdbx_strand_id
1 'polypeptide(L)'
;MTAAVDAAPGTAARADARRNRALVLAAAQRAFAEHGPSVSLAEVARRAGVGAGTVYRHFPTKFDLLEAVMQQRVDRLAKLAADHLDAPDPGAAFFGFCTEVVASTPGNEALCELMQSDDGWPRALLMSAGARFHKALGGLLLAAQRQGTVRADIEVADVLAIFTGCVAIQRLQQSTGRIDRAAAIVLDAMRATPGVTNRIVGADARNESSDRNETGEHRCPVCEATVRHTGTGRRARYCSPACRQKAHRQRAAARRS
;
A
#
# COMPACT_ATOMS: atom_id res chain seq x y z
N MET A 1 27.36 24.43 51.62
CA MET A 1 28.56 23.96 50.92
C MET A 1 28.18 22.72 50.12
N THR A 2 27.61 22.95 48.94
CA THR A 2 27.04 21.93 48.05
C THR A 2 28.14 21.40 47.14
N ALA A 3 28.46 20.11 47.26
CA ALA A 3 29.45 19.43 46.46
C ALA A 3 28.99 19.33 45.00
N ALA A 4 29.80 19.88 44.09
CA ALA A 4 29.70 19.64 42.67
C ALA A 4 30.14 18.20 42.38
N VAL A 5 29.25 17.40 41.79
CA VAL A 5 29.58 16.08 41.28
C VAL A 5 30.22 16.28 39.90
N ASP A 6 31.53 16.12 39.83
CA ASP A 6 32.28 16.03 38.58
C ASP A 6 31.83 14.78 37.81
N ALA A 7 31.07 14.98 36.73
CA ALA A 7 30.74 13.93 35.78
C ALA A 7 31.95 13.64 34.87
N ALA A 8 32.41 12.39 34.85
CA ALA A 8 33.58 11.96 34.09
C ALA A 8 33.52 12.34 32.59
N PRO A 9 34.63 12.78 31.98
CA PRO A 9 34.67 13.36 30.63
C PRO A 9 34.20 12.41 29.51
N GLY A 10 34.16 11.10 29.74
CA GLY A 10 33.71 10.10 28.77
C GLY A 10 32.19 9.98 28.61
N THR A 11 31.38 10.39 29.60
CA THR A 11 29.91 10.30 29.51
C THR A 11 29.32 11.56 28.86
N ALA A 12 29.87 12.74 29.18
CA ALA A 12 29.50 14.01 28.57
C ALA A 12 29.79 14.01 27.06
N ALA A 13 30.99 13.59 26.64
CA ALA A 13 31.36 13.54 25.23
C ALA A 13 30.48 12.58 24.40
N ARG A 14 30.04 11.45 24.98
CA ARG A 14 29.10 10.52 24.33
C ARG A 14 27.68 11.09 24.25
N ALA A 15 27.24 11.80 25.28
CA ALA A 15 25.95 12.48 25.29
C ALA A 15 25.90 13.58 24.22
N ASP A 16 26.96 14.36 24.08
CA ASP A 16 27.07 15.41 23.08
C ASP A 16 27.17 14.85 21.66
N ALA A 17 27.92 13.76 21.44
CA ALA A 17 27.94 13.06 20.16
C ALA A 17 26.55 12.53 19.76
N ARG A 18 25.79 11.97 20.70
CA ARG A 18 24.40 11.52 20.46
C ARG A 18 23.47 12.69 20.15
N ARG A 19 23.57 13.80 20.89
CA ARG A 19 22.78 15.01 20.66
C ARG A 19 23.08 15.60 19.28
N ASN A 20 24.36 15.74 18.92
CA ASN A 20 24.78 16.23 17.62
C ASN A 20 24.28 15.34 16.49
N ARG A 21 24.38 14.02 16.63
CA ARG A 21 23.81 13.08 15.65
C ARG A 21 22.30 13.27 15.49
N ALA A 22 21.55 13.45 16.57
CA ALA A 22 20.11 13.68 16.52
C ALA A 22 19.76 15.02 15.83
N LEU A 23 20.51 16.09 16.10
CA LEU A 23 20.35 17.39 15.44
C LEU A 23 20.58 17.29 13.92
N VAL A 24 21.65 16.59 13.52
CA VAL A 24 21.97 16.36 12.11
C VAL A 24 20.88 15.58 11.41
N LEU A 25 20.38 14.49 12.00
CA LEU A 25 19.30 13.69 11.41
C LEU A 25 18.00 14.48 11.29
N ALA A 26 17.65 15.28 12.30
CA ALA A 26 16.45 16.13 12.26
C ALA A 26 16.56 17.21 11.18
N ALA A 27 17.74 17.84 11.03
CA ALA A 27 17.99 18.82 9.99
C ALA A 27 17.97 18.20 8.59
N ALA A 28 18.58 17.02 8.43
CA ALA A 28 18.57 16.27 7.18
C ALA A 28 17.15 15.86 6.78
N GLN A 29 16.34 15.36 7.73
CA GLN A 29 14.94 15.00 7.49
C GLN A 29 14.13 16.19 6.94
N ARG A 30 14.29 17.38 7.53
CA ARG A 30 13.62 18.61 7.03
C ARG A 30 14.15 19.01 5.66
N ALA A 31 15.46 19.01 5.48
CA ALA A 31 16.07 19.44 4.24
C ALA A 31 15.69 18.55 3.05
N PHE A 32 15.67 17.23 3.25
CA PHE A 32 15.24 16.28 2.23
C PHE A 32 13.74 16.37 1.92
N ALA A 33 12.91 16.67 2.93
CA ALA A 33 11.47 16.89 2.71
C ALA A 33 11.19 18.16 1.88
N GLU A 34 12.02 19.19 2.00
CA GLU A 34 11.83 20.47 1.31
C GLU A 34 12.48 20.51 -0.09
N HIS A 35 13.68 19.96 -0.23
CA HIS A 35 14.53 20.14 -1.42
C HIS A 35 14.92 18.80 -2.08
N GLY A 36 14.29 17.70 -1.66
CA GLY A 36 14.64 16.36 -2.10
C GLY A 36 16.01 15.89 -1.61
N PRO A 37 16.47 14.71 -2.05
CA PRO A 37 17.76 14.15 -1.63
C PRO A 37 18.97 14.92 -2.16
N SER A 38 18.81 15.97 -2.96
CA SER A 38 19.90 16.74 -3.58
C SER A 38 20.77 17.52 -2.55
N VAL A 39 20.25 17.80 -1.36
CA VAL A 39 20.91 18.61 -0.32
C VAL A 39 22.30 18.07 0.06
N SER A 40 23.28 18.97 0.21
CA SER A 40 24.66 18.63 0.59
C SER A 40 24.85 18.42 2.09
N LEU A 41 25.86 17.62 2.48
CA LEU A 41 26.23 17.42 3.90
C LEU A 41 26.59 18.75 4.60
N ALA A 42 27.22 19.69 3.89
CA ALA A 42 27.57 21.00 4.41
C ALA A 42 26.31 21.85 4.71
N GLU A 43 25.31 21.80 3.84
CA GLU A 43 24.04 22.48 4.05
C GLU A 43 23.27 21.86 5.23
N VAL A 44 23.29 20.54 5.37
CA VAL A 44 22.73 19.85 6.54
C VAL A 44 23.45 20.27 7.82
N ALA A 45 24.79 20.36 7.81
CA ALA A 45 25.59 20.81 8.96
C ALA A 45 25.18 22.23 9.40
N ARG A 46 25.06 23.15 8.42
CA ARG A 46 24.61 24.52 8.64
C ARG A 46 23.22 24.57 9.28
N ARG A 47 22.25 23.80 8.74
CA ARG A 47 20.89 23.72 9.28
C ARG A 47 20.80 23.07 10.66
N ALA A 48 21.73 22.16 10.98
CA ALA A 48 21.83 21.50 12.27
C ALA A 48 22.54 22.34 13.33
N GLY A 49 23.21 23.44 12.93
CA GLY A 49 24.02 24.26 13.84
C GLY A 49 25.27 23.54 14.35
N VAL A 50 25.79 22.57 13.59
CA VAL A 50 26.99 21.80 13.95
C VAL A 50 28.11 21.99 12.92
N GLY A 51 29.36 21.78 13.32
CA GLY A 51 30.49 21.85 12.41
C GLY A 51 30.44 20.75 11.34
N ALA A 52 30.87 21.07 10.12
CA ALA A 52 30.92 20.10 9.01
C ALA A 52 31.75 18.85 9.37
N GLY A 53 32.88 19.01 10.08
CA GLY A 53 33.69 17.90 10.57
C GLY A 53 32.93 16.94 11.50
N THR A 54 31.97 17.43 12.28
CA THR A 54 31.10 16.59 13.12
C THR A 54 30.15 15.76 12.27
N VAL A 55 29.61 16.33 11.20
CA VAL A 55 28.76 15.59 10.24
C VAL A 55 29.57 14.51 9.52
N TYR A 56 30.73 14.86 8.93
CA TYR A 56 31.58 13.90 8.21
C TYR A 56 32.08 12.75 9.11
N ARG A 57 32.32 12.99 10.40
CA ARG A 57 32.68 11.91 11.35
C ARG A 57 31.54 10.95 11.61
N HIS A 58 30.29 11.41 11.63
CA HIS A 58 29.11 10.58 11.88
C HIS A 58 28.51 9.97 10.62
N PHE A 59 28.70 10.64 9.48
CA PHE A 59 28.17 10.31 8.17
C PHE A 59 29.26 10.61 7.13
N PRO A 60 30.21 9.68 6.93
CA PRO A 60 31.32 9.87 5.99
C PRO A 60 30.84 10.17 4.57
N THR A 61 29.73 9.53 4.17
CA THR A 61 29.10 9.74 2.87
C THR A 61 27.68 10.28 3.02
N LYS A 62 27.18 10.91 1.94
CA LYS A 62 25.78 11.34 1.84
C LYS A 62 24.83 10.14 1.95
N PHE A 63 25.25 8.97 1.46
CA PHE A 63 24.49 7.73 1.57
C PHE A 63 24.36 7.26 3.02
N ASP A 64 25.40 7.41 3.85
CA ASP A 64 25.31 7.06 5.28
C ASP A 64 24.31 7.95 6.02
N LEU A 65 24.24 9.23 5.64
CA LEU A 65 23.23 10.15 6.16
C LEU A 65 21.82 9.76 5.70
N LEU A 66 21.65 9.48 4.41
CA LEU A 66 20.36 9.06 3.84
C LEU A 66 19.86 7.75 4.49
N GLU A 67 20.72 6.76 4.65
CA GLU A 67 20.43 5.50 5.33
C GLU A 67 19.94 5.73 6.76
N ALA A 68 20.66 6.55 7.53
CA ALA A 68 20.29 6.83 8.91
C ALA A 68 18.97 7.63 9.02
N VAL A 69 18.72 8.57 8.09
CA VAL A 69 17.44 9.28 8.03
C VAL A 69 16.31 8.31 7.69
N MET A 70 16.51 7.42 6.73
CA MET A 70 15.50 6.43 6.34
C MET A 70 15.24 5.43 7.47
N GLN A 71 16.28 4.94 8.13
CA GLN A 71 16.13 4.09 9.30
C GLN A 71 15.29 4.79 10.38
N GLN A 72 15.58 6.07 10.70
CA GLN A 72 14.80 6.79 11.71
C GLN A 72 13.33 6.99 11.29
N ARG A 73 13.06 7.16 9.99
CA ARG A 73 11.69 7.24 9.47
C ARG A 73 10.97 5.90 9.62
N VAL A 74 11.57 4.81 9.14
CA VAL A 74 11.00 3.47 9.26
C VAL A 74 10.79 3.08 10.72
N ASP A 75 11.73 3.43 11.61
CA ASP A 75 11.60 3.18 13.05
C ASP A 75 10.46 3.97 13.68
N ARG A 76 10.23 5.21 13.25
CA ARG A 76 9.08 6.00 13.69
C ARG A 76 7.78 5.35 13.26
N LEU A 77 7.69 4.88 12.01
CA LEU A 77 6.50 4.18 11.51
C LEU A 77 6.29 2.84 12.22
N ALA A 78 7.35 2.08 12.48
CA ALA A 78 7.28 0.84 13.25
C ALA A 78 6.79 1.10 14.68
N LYS A 79 7.27 2.16 15.31
CA LYS A 79 6.80 2.59 16.63
C LYS A 79 5.33 3.01 16.60
N LEU A 80 4.94 3.86 15.64
CA LEU A 80 3.56 4.29 15.48
C LEU A 80 2.63 3.09 15.30
N ALA A 81 3.02 2.11 14.47
CA ALA A 81 2.26 0.88 14.29
C ALA A 81 2.14 0.09 15.60
N ALA A 82 3.24 -0.04 16.34
CA ALA A 82 3.27 -0.75 17.62
C ALA A 82 2.41 -0.06 18.69
N ASP A 83 2.43 1.27 18.75
CA ASP A 83 1.65 2.07 19.70
C ASP A 83 0.13 1.91 19.46
N HIS A 84 -0.28 1.49 18.26
CA HIS A 84 -1.68 1.22 17.91
C HIS A 84 -2.12 -0.23 18.13
N LEU A 85 -1.23 -1.15 18.51
CA LEU A 85 -1.60 -2.57 18.68
C LEU A 85 -2.59 -2.80 19.83
N ASP A 86 -2.53 -1.98 20.87
CA ASP A 86 -3.41 -2.05 22.04
C ASP A 86 -4.61 -1.10 21.93
N ALA A 87 -4.88 -0.56 20.73
CA ALA A 87 -6.01 0.34 20.53
C ALA A 87 -7.36 -0.38 20.76
N PRO A 88 -8.34 0.28 21.42
CA PRO A 88 -9.67 -0.31 21.63
C PRO A 88 -10.42 -0.67 20.34
N ASP A 89 -10.11 0.04 19.25
CA ASP A 89 -10.64 -0.22 17.91
C ASP A 89 -9.48 -0.48 16.93
N PRO A 90 -9.09 -1.76 16.73
CA PRO A 90 -8.01 -2.14 15.83
C PRO A 90 -8.22 -1.69 14.38
N GLY A 91 -9.46 -1.65 13.92
CA GLY A 91 -9.82 -1.20 12.57
C GLY A 91 -9.57 0.29 12.40
N ALA A 92 -10.06 1.11 13.32
CA ALA A 92 -9.77 2.55 13.30
C ALA A 92 -8.26 2.82 13.42
N ALA A 93 -7.55 2.07 14.27
CA ALA A 93 -6.11 2.13 14.38
C ALA A 93 -5.38 1.81 13.07
N PHE A 94 -5.76 0.73 12.38
CA PHE A 94 -5.17 0.35 11.10
C PHE A 94 -5.38 1.42 10.02
N PHE A 95 -6.62 1.90 9.83
CA PHE A 95 -6.89 2.92 8.81
C PHE A 95 -6.29 4.30 9.16
N GLY A 96 -6.27 4.66 10.45
CA GLY A 96 -5.57 5.84 10.93
C GLY A 96 -4.08 5.78 10.61
N PHE A 97 -3.44 4.65 10.91
CA PHE A 97 -2.05 4.38 10.58
C PHE A 97 -1.78 4.49 9.07
N CYS A 98 -2.58 3.82 8.23
CA CYS A 98 -2.46 3.90 6.78
C CYS A 98 -2.58 5.33 6.26
N THR A 99 -3.52 6.10 6.81
CA THR A 99 -3.73 7.51 6.44
C THR A 99 -2.52 8.36 6.80
N GLU A 100 -1.94 8.18 7.99
CA GLU A 100 -0.75 8.91 8.42
C GLU A 100 0.47 8.59 7.54
N VAL A 101 0.69 7.30 7.25
CA VAL A 101 1.77 6.86 6.36
C VAL A 101 1.64 7.51 4.98
N VAL A 102 0.44 7.47 4.39
CA VAL A 102 0.19 8.04 3.06
C VAL A 102 0.29 9.56 3.04
N ALA A 103 -0.17 10.26 4.08
CA ALA A 103 -0.11 11.72 4.16
C ALA A 103 1.31 12.26 4.42
N SER A 104 2.23 11.43 4.91
CA SER A 104 3.62 11.81 5.23
C SER A 104 4.58 11.89 4.01
N THR A 105 4.03 12.16 2.82
CA THR A 105 4.61 12.01 1.47
C THR A 105 6.03 12.51 1.21
N PRO A 106 6.51 13.68 1.69
CA PRO A 106 7.77 14.24 1.19
C PRO A 106 9.01 13.35 1.41
N GLY A 107 8.97 12.42 2.37
CA GLY A 107 10.14 11.56 2.65
C GLY A 107 10.20 10.23 1.89
N ASN A 108 9.12 9.78 1.24
CA ASN A 108 9.09 8.47 0.60
C ASN A 108 9.77 8.45 -0.78
N GLU A 109 9.91 9.62 -1.41
CA GLU A 109 10.60 9.79 -2.69
C GLU A 109 12.06 9.34 -2.64
N ALA A 110 12.82 9.86 -1.68
CA ALA A 110 14.22 9.50 -1.52
C ALA A 110 14.40 8.01 -1.16
N LEU A 111 13.37 7.36 -0.56
CA LEU A 111 13.41 5.92 -0.30
C LEU A 111 13.25 5.10 -1.58
N CYS A 112 12.29 5.48 -2.43
CA CYS A 112 12.08 4.82 -3.72
C CYS A 112 13.28 4.96 -4.65
N GLU A 113 13.89 6.16 -4.70
CA GLU A 113 15.07 6.42 -5.53
C GLU A 113 16.29 5.62 -5.05
N LEU A 114 16.52 5.55 -3.73
CA LEU A 114 17.62 4.75 -3.17
C LEU A 114 17.42 3.25 -3.34
N MET A 115 16.19 2.74 -3.25
CA MET A 115 15.87 1.33 -3.50
C MET A 115 16.10 0.90 -4.96
N GLN A 116 16.15 1.85 -5.89
CA GLN A 116 16.40 1.59 -7.31
C GLN A 116 17.87 1.74 -7.70
N SER A 117 18.77 2.02 -6.74
CA SER A 117 20.21 2.12 -7.00
C SER A 117 20.90 0.75 -7.03
N ASP A 118 21.83 0.56 -7.96
CA ASP A 118 22.62 -0.69 -8.13
C ASP A 118 23.75 -0.87 -7.10
N ASP A 119 23.77 -0.04 -6.04
CA ASP A 119 24.90 0.08 -5.11
C ASP A 119 24.82 -0.85 -3.89
N GLY A 120 24.11 -1.99 -4.00
CA GLY A 120 23.93 -2.94 -2.90
C GLY A 120 22.99 -2.45 -1.79
N TRP A 121 22.01 -1.62 -2.15
CA TRP A 121 20.95 -1.13 -1.27
C TRP A 121 19.71 -2.04 -1.28
N PRO A 122 18.91 -2.09 -0.19
CA PRO A 122 19.14 -1.46 1.11
C PRO A 122 20.15 -2.22 1.98
N ARG A 123 20.97 -1.49 2.73
CA ARG A 123 21.96 -2.03 3.68
C ARG A 123 21.31 -2.64 4.94
N ALA A 124 22.07 -3.43 5.69
CA ALA A 124 21.59 -4.21 6.84
C ALA A 124 20.82 -3.39 7.91
N LEU A 125 21.24 -2.14 8.15
CA LEU A 125 20.58 -1.28 9.14
C LEU A 125 19.15 -0.94 8.72
N LEU A 126 18.98 -0.54 7.46
CA LEU A 126 17.66 -0.26 6.89
C LEU A 126 16.82 -1.53 6.74
N MET A 127 17.43 -2.68 6.41
CA MET A 127 16.74 -3.97 6.42
C MET A 127 16.18 -4.31 7.81
N SER A 128 16.95 -4.09 8.87
CA SER A 128 16.51 -4.36 10.26
C SER A 128 15.35 -3.45 10.69
N ALA A 129 15.35 -2.19 10.26
CA ALA A 129 14.24 -1.26 10.47
C ALA A 129 13.01 -1.73 9.67
N GLY A 130 13.21 -2.11 8.41
CA GLY A 130 12.18 -2.69 7.55
C GLY A 130 11.51 -3.90 8.21
N ALA A 131 12.29 -4.86 8.72
CA ALA A 131 11.75 -6.05 9.39
C ALA A 131 10.89 -5.71 10.61
N ARG A 132 11.30 -4.73 11.43
CA ARG A 132 10.50 -4.24 12.57
C ARG A 132 9.19 -3.60 12.12
N PHE A 133 9.24 -2.79 11.07
CA PHE A 133 8.04 -2.18 10.48
C PHE A 133 7.08 -3.22 9.91
N HIS A 134 7.56 -4.20 9.13
CA HIS A 134 6.74 -5.29 8.61
C HIS A 134 6.05 -6.07 9.73
N LYS A 135 6.78 -6.38 10.80
CA LYS A 135 6.23 -7.07 11.97
C LYS A 135 5.12 -6.27 12.64
N ALA A 136 5.33 -4.97 12.86
CA ALA A 136 4.35 -4.10 13.51
C ALA A 136 3.08 -3.92 12.63
N LEU A 137 3.28 -3.69 11.33
CA LEU A 137 2.19 -3.59 10.36
C LEU A 137 1.38 -4.89 10.26
N GLY A 138 2.05 -6.05 10.26
CA GLY A 138 1.39 -7.35 10.28
C GLY A 138 0.54 -7.55 11.54
N GLY A 139 1.00 -7.07 12.69
CA GLY A 139 0.23 -7.08 13.93
C GLY A 139 -1.06 -6.26 13.84
N LEU A 140 -0.98 -5.03 13.31
CA LEU A 140 -2.15 -4.17 13.10
C LEU A 140 -3.14 -4.76 12.11
N LEU A 141 -2.64 -5.24 10.97
CA LEU A 141 -3.46 -5.87 9.94
C LEU A 141 -4.23 -7.07 10.51
N LEU A 142 -3.54 -7.95 11.22
CA LEU A 142 -4.16 -9.13 11.84
C LEU A 142 -5.21 -8.75 12.88
N ALA A 143 -4.97 -7.73 13.69
CA ALA A 143 -5.93 -7.25 14.68
C ALA A 143 -7.20 -6.68 14.02
N ALA A 144 -7.05 -5.87 12.97
CA ALA A 144 -8.17 -5.32 12.22
C ALA A 144 -8.95 -6.40 11.43
N GLN A 145 -8.25 -7.40 10.88
CA GLN A 145 -8.88 -8.56 10.23
C GLN A 145 -9.69 -9.41 11.22
N ARG A 146 -9.16 -9.65 12.43
CA ARG A 146 -9.88 -10.38 13.50
C ARG A 146 -11.15 -9.66 13.96
N GLN A 147 -11.14 -8.32 13.92
CA GLN A 147 -12.32 -7.50 14.20
C GLN A 147 -13.32 -7.47 13.02
N GLY A 148 -12.91 -7.93 11.84
CA GLY A 148 -13.73 -7.92 10.63
C GLY A 148 -13.88 -6.54 9.99
N THR A 149 -13.00 -5.58 10.31
CA THR A 149 -13.00 -4.24 9.69
C THR A 149 -12.17 -4.17 8.42
N VAL A 150 -11.19 -5.07 8.28
CA VAL A 150 -10.33 -5.23 7.09
C VAL A 150 -10.58 -6.60 6.48
N ARG A 151 -10.58 -6.68 5.15
CA ARG A 151 -10.77 -7.95 4.43
C ARG A 151 -9.66 -8.97 4.77
N ALA A 152 -10.06 -10.22 4.97
CA ALA A 152 -9.19 -11.30 5.46
C ALA A 152 -8.17 -11.81 4.44
N ASP A 153 -8.31 -11.41 3.18
CA ASP A 153 -7.49 -11.87 2.08
C ASP A 153 -6.38 -10.90 1.65
N ILE A 154 -6.25 -9.78 2.37
CA ILE A 154 -5.12 -8.86 2.25
C ILE A 154 -3.94 -9.37 3.06
N GLU A 155 -2.77 -9.39 2.43
CA GLU A 155 -1.49 -9.64 3.07
C GLU A 155 -0.71 -8.35 3.30
N VAL A 156 0.33 -8.41 4.14
CA VAL A 156 1.21 -7.25 4.39
C VAL A 156 1.83 -6.75 3.09
N ALA A 157 2.17 -7.64 2.16
CA ALA A 157 2.71 -7.28 0.86
C ALA A 157 1.74 -6.39 0.05
N ASP A 158 0.44 -6.70 0.10
CA ASP A 158 -0.59 -5.90 -0.59
C ASP A 158 -0.68 -4.49 0.02
N VAL A 159 -0.64 -4.38 1.35
CA VAL A 159 -0.68 -3.08 2.05
C VAL A 159 0.51 -2.20 1.64
N LEU A 160 1.69 -2.79 1.50
CA LEU A 160 2.90 -2.06 1.07
C LEU A 160 2.82 -1.62 -0.39
N ALA A 161 2.28 -2.47 -1.27
CA ALA A 161 2.03 -2.12 -2.66
C ALA A 161 1.01 -0.97 -2.75
N ILE A 162 -0.06 -1.03 -1.94
CA ILE A 162 -1.06 0.04 -1.81
C ILE A 162 -0.42 1.33 -1.31
N PHE A 163 0.43 1.31 -0.30
CA PHE A 163 1.16 2.49 0.16
C PHE A 163 1.99 3.11 -0.97
N THR A 164 2.71 2.29 -1.74
CA THR A 164 3.49 2.75 -2.90
C THR A 164 2.59 3.47 -3.91
N GLY A 165 1.45 2.87 -4.27
CA GLY A 165 0.48 3.49 -5.18
C GLY A 165 -0.14 4.78 -4.63
N CYS A 166 -0.57 4.79 -3.37
CA CYS A 166 -1.14 5.95 -2.71
C CYS A 166 -0.15 7.12 -2.61
N VAL A 167 1.13 6.84 -2.31
CA VAL A 167 2.19 7.85 -2.32
C VAL A 167 2.38 8.44 -3.72
N ALA A 168 2.37 7.61 -4.77
CA ALA A 168 2.44 8.09 -6.15
C ALA A 168 1.24 8.99 -6.51
N ILE A 169 0.03 8.62 -6.07
CA ILE A 169 -1.18 9.44 -6.22
C ILE A 169 -1.01 10.80 -5.52
N GLN A 170 -0.58 10.83 -4.26
CA GLN A 170 -0.35 12.09 -3.53
C GLN A 170 0.58 13.03 -4.29
N ARG A 171 1.66 12.48 -4.87
CA ARG A 171 2.65 13.25 -5.64
C ARG A 171 2.06 13.84 -6.90
N LEU A 172 1.35 13.04 -7.69
CA LEU A 172 0.69 13.50 -8.91
C LEU A 172 -0.34 14.60 -8.62
N GLN A 173 -1.02 14.52 -7.48
CA GLN A 173 -2.02 15.50 -7.06
C GLN A 173 -1.45 16.65 -6.22
N GLN A 174 -0.13 16.68 -5.97
CA GLN A 174 0.55 17.68 -5.13
C GLN A 174 -0.11 17.90 -3.77
N SER A 175 -0.73 16.85 -3.21
CA SER A 175 -1.46 16.91 -1.95
C SER A 175 -0.49 16.84 -0.77
N THR A 176 -0.59 17.81 0.14
CA THR A 176 0.26 17.92 1.33
C THR A 176 -0.59 17.94 2.60
N GLY A 177 -0.16 17.22 3.63
CA GLY A 177 -0.82 17.22 4.95
C GLY A 177 -2.21 16.57 5.02
N ARG A 178 -2.77 16.12 3.89
CA ARG A 178 -4.04 15.40 3.81
C ARG A 178 -3.98 14.35 2.72
N ILE A 179 -4.67 13.24 2.93
CA ILE A 179 -4.85 12.21 1.91
C ILE A 179 -5.71 12.75 0.75
N ASP A 180 -5.14 12.76 -0.46
CA ASP A 180 -5.90 12.91 -1.69
C ASP A 180 -7.08 11.92 -1.80
N ARG A 181 -8.14 12.34 -2.49
CA ARG A 181 -9.37 11.54 -2.68
C ARG A 181 -9.09 10.19 -3.32
N ALA A 182 -8.25 10.11 -4.34
CA ALA A 182 -7.98 8.84 -5.02
C ALA A 182 -7.24 7.86 -4.10
N ALA A 183 -6.31 8.35 -3.28
CA ALA A 183 -5.65 7.53 -2.28
C ALA A 183 -6.62 7.07 -1.17
N ALA A 184 -7.54 7.94 -0.73
CA ALA A 184 -8.58 7.56 0.23
C ALA A 184 -9.47 6.43 -0.30
N ILE A 185 -9.88 6.49 -1.59
CA ILE A 185 -10.65 5.43 -2.24
C ILE A 185 -9.88 4.10 -2.26
N VAL A 186 -8.58 4.14 -2.57
CA VAL A 186 -7.74 2.93 -2.56
C VAL A 186 -7.65 2.34 -1.15
N LEU A 187 -7.46 3.17 -0.11
CA LEU A 187 -7.44 2.68 1.26
C LEU A 187 -8.80 2.08 1.67
N ASP A 188 -9.91 2.71 1.29
CA ASP A 188 -11.26 2.20 1.58
C ASP A 188 -11.53 0.83 0.94
N ALA A 189 -10.86 0.49 -0.17
CA ALA A 189 -10.97 -0.84 -0.81
C ALA A 189 -10.41 -1.99 0.05
N MET A 190 -9.69 -1.69 1.14
CA MET A 190 -9.24 -2.69 2.11
C MET A 190 -10.29 -3.02 3.16
N ARG A 191 -11.36 -2.21 3.28
CA ARG A 191 -12.43 -2.47 4.25
C ARG A 191 -13.12 -3.79 3.95
N ALA A 192 -13.56 -4.48 4.99
CA ALA A 192 -14.38 -5.66 4.82
C ALA A 192 -15.71 -5.26 4.16
N THR A 193 -15.99 -5.82 2.98
CA THR A 193 -17.28 -5.68 2.31
C THR A 193 -18.25 -6.74 2.86
N PRO A 194 -19.51 -6.41 3.16
CA PRO A 194 -20.55 -7.43 3.35
C PRO A 194 -20.58 -8.29 2.08
N GLY A 195 -20.34 -9.61 2.23
CA GLY A 195 -19.88 -10.50 1.17
C GLY A 195 -20.61 -10.36 -0.18
N VAL A 196 -20.03 -9.58 -1.08
CA VAL A 196 -20.28 -9.66 -2.52
C VAL A 196 -18.96 -9.41 -3.22
N THR A 197 -18.14 -10.46 -3.34
CA THR A 197 -17.51 -10.85 -4.62
C THR A 197 -16.62 -12.06 -4.43
N ASN A 198 -16.89 -13.07 -5.25
CA ASN A 198 -16.07 -14.24 -5.47
C ASN A 198 -14.68 -13.77 -5.93
N ARG A 199 -13.64 -14.14 -5.19
CA ARG A 199 -12.26 -13.65 -5.39
C ARG A 199 -11.71 -14.23 -6.70
N ILE A 200 -11.39 -13.37 -7.67
CA ILE A 200 -10.49 -13.74 -8.77
C ILE A 200 -9.09 -13.81 -8.18
N VAL A 201 -8.62 -15.01 -7.86
CA VAL A 201 -7.22 -15.27 -7.48
C VAL A 201 -6.56 -16.01 -8.64
N GLY A 202 -5.42 -15.50 -9.08
CA GLY A 202 -4.48 -16.26 -9.91
C GLY A 202 -4.64 -16.06 -11.41
N ALA A 203 -4.06 -14.97 -11.93
CA ALA A 203 -3.51 -14.98 -13.28
C ALA A 203 -2.27 -15.88 -13.28
N ASP A 204 -2.49 -17.20 -13.29
CA ASP A 204 -1.58 -18.23 -13.81
C ASP A 204 -2.27 -19.59 -13.76
N ALA A 205 -3.27 -19.74 -14.61
CA ALA A 205 -3.74 -21.02 -15.09
C ALA A 205 -4.16 -20.84 -16.56
N ARG A 206 -3.17 -20.76 -17.45
CA ARG A 206 -3.39 -21.22 -18.83
C ARG A 206 -3.66 -22.71 -18.77
N ASN A 207 -4.93 -23.06 -18.59
CA ASN A 207 -5.43 -24.34 -19.02
C ASN A 207 -6.85 -24.13 -19.56
N GLU A 208 -6.93 -23.67 -20.82
CA GLU A 208 -8.14 -23.79 -21.63
C GLU A 208 -8.37 -25.29 -21.92
N SER A 209 -8.80 -26.04 -20.91
CA SER A 209 -9.52 -27.29 -21.14
C SER A 209 -10.39 -27.65 -19.94
N SER A 210 -11.66 -27.97 -20.26
CA SER A 210 -12.76 -28.40 -19.38
C SER A 210 -13.49 -27.24 -18.67
N ASP A 211 -14.70 -26.83 -19.02
CA ASP A 211 -15.84 -27.59 -19.56
C ASP A 211 -16.58 -26.82 -20.67
N ARG A 212 -16.56 -27.41 -21.86
CA ARG A 212 -17.44 -27.06 -22.97
C ARG A 212 -18.87 -27.41 -22.60
N ASN A 213 -19.60 -26.46 -22.01
CA ASN A 213 -21.02 -26.63 -21.77
C ASN A 213 -21.81 -26.33 -23.06
N GLU A 214 -22.14 -27.43 -23.73
CA GLU A 214 -23.29 -27.65 -24.61
C GLU A 214 -23.26 -26.99 -26.00
N THR A 215 -22.58 -27.66 -26.93
CA THR A 215 -23.13 -27.87 -28.29
C THR A 215 -24.40 -28.73 -28.20
N GLY A 216 -25.45 -28.19 -27.57
CA GLY A 216 -26.80 -28.70 -27.78
C GLY A 216 -27.30 -28.13 -29.10
N GLU A 217 -27.68 -28.99 -30.05
CA GLU A 217 -28.51 -28.56 -31.17
C GLU A 217 -29.76 -27.87 -30.60
N HIS A 218 -29.81 -26.55 -30.60
CA HIS A 218 -30.99 -25.83 -30.16
C HIS A 218 -32.12 -26.13 -31.16
N ARG A 219 -33.10 -26.94 -30.73
CA ARG A 219 -34.25 -27.30 -31.55
C ARG A 219 -35.40 -26.32 -31.35
N CYS A 220 -36.13 -26.07 -32.42
CA CYS A 220 -37.33 -25.24 -32.39
C CYS A 220 -38.41 -25.94 -31.55
N PRO A 221 -39.01 -25.29 -30.54
CA PRO A 221 -40.02 -25.94 -29.69
C PRO A 221 -41.37 -26.18 -30.40
N VAL A 222 -41.47 -25.85 -31.69
CA VAL A 222 -42.70 -25.94 -32.49
C VAL A 222 -42.64 -27.03 -33.56
N CYS A 223 -41.44 -27.29 -34.09
CA CYS A 223 -41.23 -28.24 -35.18
C CYS A 223 -39.95 -29.07 -35.06
N GLU A 224 -39.23 -28.92 -33.94
CA GLU A 224 -38.01 -29.65 -33.60
C GLU A 224 -36.81 -29.47 -34.55
N ALA A 225 -36.93 -28.62 -35.57
CA ALA A 225 -35.83 -28.29 -36.46
C ALA A 225 -34.71 -27.54 -35.74
N THR A 226 -33.46 -27.81 -36.10
CA THR A 226 -32.26 -27.14 -35.57
C THR A 226 -32.27 -25.64 -35.91
N VAL A 227 -32.07 -24.79 -34.90
CA VAL A 227 -32.03 -23.34 -35.04
C VAL A 227 -30.58 -22.89 -35.24
N ARG A 228 -30.27 -22.35 -36.42
CA ARG A 228 -28.93 -21.85 -36.75
C ARG A 228 -28.60 -20.60 -35.94
N HIS A 229 -27.41 -20.56 -35.35
CA HIS A 229 -26.88 -19.40 -34.63
C HIS A 229 -25.89 -18.63 -35.51
N THR A 230 -26.22 -17.39 -35.87
CA THR A 230 -25.25 -16.45 -36.46
C THR A 230 -24.48 -15.81 -35.31
N GLY A 231 -23.16 -15.99 -35.27
CA GLY A 231 -22.27 -15.76 -34.13
C GLY A 231 -22.28 -14.40 -33.42
N THR A 232 -23.09 -13.44 -33.83
CA THR A 232 -23.24 -12.15 -33.14
C THR A 232 -24.73 -11.83 -32.95
N GLY A 233 -25.15 -11.64 -31.69
CA GLY A 233 -26.52 -11.26 -31.32
C GLY A 233 -27.26 -12.27 -30.43
N ARG A 234 -28.48 -11.89 -30.02
CA ARG A 234 -29.35 -12.70 -29.15
C ARG A 234 -29.82 -13.96 -29.90
N ARG A 235 -29.63 -15.14 -29.30
CA ARG A 235 -30.00 -16.44 -29.89
C ARG A 235 -31.46 -16.44 -30.37
N ALA A 236 -31.69 -16.84 -31.62
CA ALA A 236 -33.04 -17.04 -32.14
C ALA A 236 -33.69 -18.23 -31.43
N ARG A 237 -34.93 -18.06 -30.95
CA ARG A 237 -35.68 -19.13 -30.25
C ARG A 237 -36.49 -20.05 -31.17
N TYR A 238 -36.73 -19.64 -32.41
CA TYR A 238 -37.53 -20.35 -33.40
C TYR A 238 -36.79 -20.41 -34.73
N CYS A 239 -36.96 -21.51 -35.47
CA CYS A 239 -36.28 -21.69 -36.77
C CYS A 239 -36.81 -20.75 -37.87
N SER A 240 -38.03 -20.23 -37.74
CA SER A 240 -38.64 -19.34 -38.74
C SER A 240 -39.72 -18.42 -38.14
N PRO A 241 -40.09 -17.33 -38.83
CA PRO A 241 -41.22 -16.48 -38.46
C PRO A 241 -42.55 -17.25 -38.33
N ALA A 242 -42.77 -18.27 -39.18
CA ALA A 242 -43.97 -19.11 -39.13
C ALA A 242 -44.07 -19.89 -37.80
N CYS A 243 -42.96 -20.47 -37.33
CA CYS A 243 -42.92 -21.15 -36.02
C CYS A 243 -43.17 -20.19 -34.87
N ARG A 244 -42.65 -18.96 -34.94
CA ARG A 244 -42.92 -17.91 -33.95
C ARG A 244 -44.41 -17.56 -33.88
N GLN A 245 -45.07 -17.39 -35.02
CA GLN A 245 -46.51 -17.10 -35.07
C GLN A 245 -47.36 -18.26 -34.55
N LYS A 246 -47.00 -19.51 -34.86
CA LYS A 246 -47.70 -20.71 -34.35
C LYS A 246 -47.62 -20.81 -32.83
N ALA A 247 -46.43 -20.60 -32.24
CA ALA A 247 -46.26 -20.54 -30.79
C ALA A 247 -47.08 -19.42 -30.13
N HIS A 248 -47.18 -18.26 -30.77
CA HIS A 248 -47.98 -17.14 -30.26
C HIS A 248 -49.48 -17.47 -30.24
N ARG A 249 -50.00 -18.09 -31.31
CA ARG A 249 -51.42 -18.52 -31.38
C ARG A 249 -51.76 -19.57 -30.33
N GLN A 250 -50.89 -20.56 -30.12
CA GLN A 250 -51.08 -21.60 -29.08
C GLN A 250 -51.15 -21.00 -27.68
N ARG A 251 -50.25 -20.05 -27.36
CA ARG A 251 -50.28 -19.34 -26.08
C ARG A 251 -51.52 -18.46 -25.91
N ALA A 252 -51.98 -17.83 -26.99
CA ALA A 252 -53.20 -17.03 -26.96
C ALA A 252 -54.46 -17.89 -26.77
N ALA A 253 -54.48 -19.11 -27.33
CA ALA A 253 -55.56 -20.07 -27.13
C ALA A 253 -55.57 -20.62 -25.68
N ALA A 254 -54.39 -21.00 -25.15
CA ALA A 254 -54.23 -21.49 -23.78
C ALA A 254 -54.53 -20.43 -22.68
N ARG A 255 -54.63 -19.14 -23.05
CA ARG A 255 -55.04 -18.05 -22.15
C ARG A 255 -56.55 -17.77 -22.16
N ARG A 256 -57.27 -18.37 -23.12
CA ARG A 256 -58.72 -18.26 -23.27
C ARG A 256 -59.45 -19.55 -22.85
N SER A 257 -58.70 -20.54 -22.40
CA SER A 257 -59.17 -21.79 -21.77
C SER A 257 -58.92 -21.69 -20.27
#